data_AF-A0A2V7S6X0-F1
#
_entry.id   AF-A0A2V7S6X0-F1
#
_cell.length_a   1.000
_cell.length_b   1.000
_cell.length_c   1.000
_cell.angle_alpha   90.00
_cell.angle_beta   90.00
_cell.angle_gamma   90.00
#
_symmetry.space_group_name_H-M   'P 1'
#
loop_
_entity.id
_entity.type
_entity.pdbx_description
1 polymer ?
#
loop_
_entity_poly.entity_id
_entity_poly.type
_entity_poly.pdbx_seq_one_letter_code
_entity_poly.pdbx_strand_id
1 'polypeptide(L)'
;MINTIRNRARTSVTASGALPPPGTLPDRSVASVDKNEIMGWLMHERRVELGFESQRFNDLKRWAIAKQVLTALGKNFQDFNYLYPIPQGEIDKSGGTITQNPGY
;
A
#
# COMPACT_ATOMS: atom_id res chain seq x y z
N MET A 1 -12.48 -13.59 -3.38
CA MET A 1 -11.21 -13.36 -2.64
C MET A 1 -11.30 -12.19 -1.66
N ILE A 2 -11.63 -10.95 -2.06
CA ILE A 2 -11.73 -9.81 -1.12
C ILE A 2 -12.79 -10.01 -0.03
N ASN A 3 -13.98 -10.52 -0.40
CA ASN A 3 -15.05 -10.80 0.57
C ASN A 3 -14.69 -11.92 1.55
N THR A 4 -13.76 -12.81 1.21
CA THR A 4 -13.24 -13.83 2.13
C THR A 4 -12.45 -13.17 3.28
N ILE A 5 -11.61 -12.19 2.95
CA ILE A 5 -10.85 -11.40 3.94
C ILE A 5 -11.81 -10.59 4.82
N ARG A 6 -12.76 -9.89 4.19
CA ARG A 6 -13.78 -9.09 4.89
C ARG A 6 -14.63 -9.93 5.82
N ASN A 7 -15.04 -11.12 5.37
CA ASN A 7 -15.80 -12.05 6.19
C ASN A 7 -14.99 -12.52 7.40
N ARG A 8 -13.73 -12.93 7.21
CA ARG A 8 -12.86 -13.31 8.32
C ARG A 8 -12.70 -12.17 9.32
N ALA A 9 -12.47 -10.95 8.84
CA ALA A 9 -12.28 -9.78 9.70
C ALA A 9 -13.52 -9.50 10.58
N ARG A 10 -14.73 -9.56 10.01
CA ARG A 10 -15.97 -9.32 10.80
C ARG A 10 -16.41 -10.48 11.70
N THR A 11 -15.89 -11.68 11.48
CA THR A 11 -16.14 -12.85 12.36
C THR A 11 -15.02 -13.07 13.37
N SER A 12 -13.95 -12.26 13.33
CA SER A 12 -12.87 -12.35 14.30
C SER A 12 -13.25 -11.64 15.59
N VAL A 13 -12.92 -12.25 16.74
CA VAL A 13 -13.12 -11.62 18.04
C VAL A 13 -12.25 -10.37 18.14
N THR A 14 -12.85 -9.29 18.63
CA THR A 14 -12.11 -8.04 18.90
C THR A 14 -11.20 -8.21 20.11
N ALA A 15 -10.31 -7.25 20.36
CA ALA A 15 -9.47 -7.23 21.55
C ALA A 15 -10.26 -7.29 22.88
N SER A 16 -11.55 -6.93 22.86
CA SER A 16 -12.46 -7.03 24.01
C SER A 16 -13.12 -8.40 24.18
N GLY A 17 -12.87 -9.35 23.27
CA GLY A 17 -13.53 -10.66 23.24
C GLY A 17 -14.93 -10.67 22.60
N ALA A 18 -15.52 -9.50 22.31
CA ALA A 18 -16.79 -9.40 21.60
C ALA A 18 -16.60 -9.50 20.07
N LEU A 19 -17.64 -9.96 19.37
CA LEU A 19 -17.70 -9.86 17.92
C LEU A 19 -17.99 -8.42 17.47
N PRO A 20 -17.51 -8.01 16.29
CA PRO A 20 -17.90 -6.75 15.68
C PRO A 20 -19.43 -6.61 15.57
N PRO A 21 -20.00 -5.39 15.73
CA PRO A 21 -21.43 -5.17 15.61
C PRO A 21 -21.99 -5.66 14.26
N PRO A 22 -23.25 -6.15 14.21
CA PRO A 22 -23.91 -6.52 12.97
C PRO A 22 -23.87 -5.40 11.92
N GLY A 23 -23.63 -5.76 10.66
CA GLY A 23 -23.49 -4.80 9.56
C GLY A 23 -22.10 -4.19 9.40
N THR A 24 -21.16 -4.50 10.31
CA THR A 24 -19.75 -4.09 10.15
C THR A 24 -19.13 -4.77 8.93
N LEU A 25 -18.47 -3.97 8.09
CA LEU A 25 -17.69 -4.43 6.94
C LEU A 25 -18.50 -5.33 5.97
N PRO A 26 -19.56 -4.79 5.31
CA PRO A 26 -20.38 -5.57 4.39
C PRO A 26 -19.59 -6.02 3.17
N ASP A 27 -20.07 -7.05 2.49
CA ASP A 27 -19.44 -7.55 1.27
C ASP A 27 -19.43 -6.48 0.16
N ARG A 28 -18.36 -6.45 -0.63
CA ARG A 28 -18.34 -5.68 -1.87
C ARG A 28 -19.17 -6.41 -2.92
N SER A 29 -19.82 -5.66 -3.80
CA SER A 29 -20.64 -6.23 -4.87
C SER A 29 -19.79 -7.08 -5.81
N VAL A 30 -20.20 -8.32 -6.04
CA VAL A 30 -19.56 -9.24 -7.00
C VAL A 30 -19.98 -8.98 -8.44
N ALA A 31 -21.00 -8.13 -8.64
CA ALA A 31 -21.51 -7.77 -9.96
C ALA A 31 -20.78 -6.54 -10.55
N SER A 32 -19.96 -5.83 -9.76
CA SER A 32 -19.20 -4.72 -10.31
C SER A 32 -18.15 -5.23 -11.30
N VAL A 33 -18.05 -4.50 -12.42
CA VAL A 33 -17.04 -4.71 -13.47
C VAL A 33 -16.21 -3.44 -13.69
N ASP A 34 -16.47 -2.38 -12.93
CA ASP A 34 -15.69 -1.14 -13.02
C ASP A 34 -14.32 -1.35 -12.37
N LYS A 35 -13.29 -1.32 -13.22
CA LYS A 35 -11.91 -1.49 -12.81
C LYS A 35 -11.49 -0.46 -11.76
N ASN A 36 -11.94 0.79 -11.86
CA ASN A 36 -11.54 1.84 -10.93
C ASN A 36 -12.15 1.61 -9.55
N GLU A 37 -13.42 1.23 -9.50
CA GLU A 37 -14.10 0.85 -8.27
C GLU A 37 -13.41 -0.35 -7.60
N ILE A 38 -13.18 -1.43 -8.36
CA ILE A 38 -12.54 -2.65 -7.86
C ILE A 38 -11.11 -2.35 -7.38
N MET A 39 -10.35 -1.54 -8.12
CA MET A 39 -9.01 -1.13 -7.70
C MET A 39 -9.05 -0.30 -6.41
N GLY A 40 -10.03 0.59 -6.28
CA GLY A 40 -10.28 1.33 -5.04
C GLY A 40 -10.55 0.40 -3.85
N TRP A 41 -11.37 -0.64 -4.05
CA TRP A 41 -11.62 -1.65 -3.02
C TRP A 41 -10.35 -2.41 -2.64
N LEU A 42 -9.57 -2.85 -3.63
CA LEU A 42 -8.30 -3.56 -3.39
C LEU A 42 -7.31 -2.71 -2.59
N MET A 43 -7.13 -1.44 -2.98
CA MET A 43 -6.20 -0.52 -2.33
C MET A 43 -6.63 -0.20 -0.89
N HIS A 44 -7.94 -0.08 -0.66
CA HIS A 44 -8.49 0.10 0.68
C HIS A 44 -8.30 -1.14 1.55
N GLU A 45 -8.66 -2.32 1.05
CA GLU A 45 -8.60 -3.56 1.82
C GLU A 45 -7.16 -3.90 2.22
N ARG A 46 -6.19 -3.75 1.31
CA ARG A 46 -4.77 -3.95 1.64
C ARG A 46 -4.26 -2.99 2.71
N ARG A 47 -4.76 -1.76 2.76
CA ARG A 47 -4.36 -0.77 3.77
C ARG A 47 -4.83 -1.18 5.17
N VAL A 48 -6.06 -1.69 5.28
CA VAL A 48 -6.65 -2.04 6.58
C VAL A 48 -6.20 -3.42 7.06
N GLU A 49 -6.08 -4.37 6.14
CA GLU A 49 -5.69 -5.76 6.45
C GLU A 49 -4.22 -5.85 6.85
N LEU A 50 -3.31 -5.19 6.11
CA LEU A 50 -1.86 -5.28 6.32
C LEU A 50 -1.32 -4.07 7.09
N GLY A 51 -2.14 -3.51 7.97
CA GLY A 51 -1.80 -2.37 8.79
C GLY A 51 -0.62 -2.67 9.69
N PHE A 52 0.41 -1.81 9.68
CA PHE A 52 1.65 -1.97 10.43
C PHE A 52 2.56 -3.15 10.01
N GLU A 53 2.28 -3.81 8.88
CA GLU A 53 3.11 -4.91 8.35
C GLU A 53 4.11 -4.46 7.25
N SER A 54 4.51 -3.18 7.26
CA SER A 54 5.47 -2.59 6.31
C SER A 54 5.09 -2.62 4.82
N GLN A 55 3.81 -2.89 4.49
CA GLN A 55 3.35 -2.98 3.10
C GLN A 55 3.00 -1.62 2.48
N ARG A 56 2.50 -0.67 3.31
CA ARG A 56 1.84 0.54 2.83
C ARG A 56 2.72 1.39 1.90
N PHE A 57 3.99 1.56 2.23
CA PHE A 57 4.89 2.39 1.43
C PHE A 57 5.14 1.78 0.04
N ASN A 58 5.41 0.48 -0.02
CA ASN A 58 5.64 -0.22 -1.29
C ASN A 58 4.38 -0.27 -2.15
N ASP A 59 3.21 -0.46 -1.52
CA ASP A 59 1.91 -0.38 -2.19
C ASP A 59 1.67 1.00 -2.84
N LEU A 60 1.93 2.09 -2.11
CA LEU A 60 1.80 3.44 -2.66
C LEU A 60 2.76 3.69 -3.83
N LYS A 61 4.00 3.18 -3.72
CA LYS A 61 5.03 3.34 -4.75
C LYS A 61 4.66 2.60 -6.04
N ARG A 62 4.30 1.32 -5.95
CA ARG A 62 3.94 0.50 -7.13
C ARG A 62 2.65 0.96 -7.83
N TRP A 63 1.76 1.63 -7.11
CA TRP A 63 0.56 2.26 -7.67
C TRP A 63 0.80 3.69 -8.18
N ALA A 64 2.03 4.21 -8.10
CA ALA A 64 2.39 5.56 -8.52
C ALA A 64 1.59 6.69 -7.82
N ILE A 65 1.10 6.45 -6.60
CA ILE A 65 0.35 7.44 -5.81
C ILE A 65 1.08 7.88 -4.54
N ALA A 66 2.34 7.45 -4.35
CA ALA A 66 3.12 7.80 -3.16
C ALA A 66 3.28 9.31 -3.01
N LYS A 67 3.64 10.02 -4.09
CA LYS A 67 3.78 11.49 -4.05
C LYS A 67 2.48 12.17 -3.64
N GLN A 68 1.36 11.83 -4.30
CA GLN A 68 0.05 12.39 -3.96
C GLN A 68 -0.30 12.17 -2.48
N VAL A 69 -0.19 10.94 -1.99
CA VAL A 69 -0.60 10.59 -0.62
C VAL A 69 0.34 11.18 0.43
N LEU A 70 1.66 11.13 0.22
CA LEU A 70 2.64 11.56 1.22
C LEU A 70 2.75 13.09 1.29
N THR A 71 2.65 13.80 0.16
CA THR A 71 2.61 15.27 0.16
C THR A 71 1.34 15.80 0.82
N ALA A 72 0.19 15.16 0.60
CA ALA A 72 -1.05 15.48 1.31
C ALA A 72 -0.94 15.28 2.85
N LEU A 73 0.01 14.46 3.31
CA LEU A 73 0.35 14.27 4.73
C LEU A 73 1.49 15.19 5.20
N GLY A 74 1.87 16.20 4.41
CA GLY A 74 2.93 17.16 4.74
C GLY A 74 4.35 16.58 4.65
N LYS A 75 4.54 15.43 3.99
CA LYS A 75 5.89 14.87 3.76
C LYS A 75 6.49 15.47 2.49
N ASN A 76 7.77 15.82 2.54
CA ASN A 76 8.53 16.26 1.38
C ASN A 76 8.91 15.05 0.49
N PHE A 77 7.93 14.46 -0.19
CA PHE A 77 8.15 13.35 -1.11
C PHE A 77 8.27 13.85 -2.56
N GLN A 78 9.41 13.56 -3.18
CA GLN A 78 9.77 13.97 -4.53
C GLN A 78 9.81 12.76 -5.48
N ASP A 79 9.88 13.00 -6.79
CA ASP A 79 9.82 11.91 -7.79
C ASP A 79 11.03 10.95 -7.69
N PHE A 80 12.21 11.43 -7.30
CA PHE A 80 13.36 10.56 -7.09
C PHE A 80 13.18 9.59 -5.91
N ASN A 81 12.29 9.87 -4.94
CA ASN A 81 12.04 9.00 -3.78
C ASN A 81 11.26 7.71 -4.12
N TYR A 82 10.82 7.54 -5.37
CA TYR A 82 10.29 6.26 -5.85
C TYR A 82 11.35 5.16 -5.93
N LEU A 83 12.65 5.49 -5.97
CA LEU A 83 13.74 4.54 -5.86
C LEU A 83 14.62 4.90 -4.66
N TYR A 84 15.31 3.91 -4.09
CA TYR A 84 16.36 4.18 -3.11
C TYR A 84 17.63 4.62 -3.84
N PRO A 85 18.49 5.45 -3.22
CA PRO A 85 19.80 5.74 -3.78
C PRO A 85 20.61 4.46 -3.87
N ILE A 86 21.35 4.30 -4.96
CA ILE A 86 22.36 3.26 -5.07
C ILE A 86 23.51 3.64 -4.12
N PRO A 87 23.96 2.75 -3.22
CA PRO A 87 25.05 3.07 -2.30
C PRO A 87 26.32 3.48 -3.06
N GLN A 88 26.95 4.59 -2.63
CA GLN A 88 28.12 5.14 -3.32
C GLN A 88 29.27 4.14 -3.44
N GLY A 89 29.52 3.34 -2.40
CA GLY A 89 30.56 2.32 -2.45
C GLY A 89 30.35 1.23 -3.52
N GLU A 90 29.10 0.95 -3.91
CA GLU A 90 28.81 0.02 -5.00
C GLU A 90 29.04 0.67 -6.38
N ILE A 91 28.77 1.98 -6.51
CA ILE A 91 29.13 2.76 -7.70
C ILE A 91 30.65 2.76 -7.88
N ASP A 92 31.40 3.08 -6.82
CA ASP A 92 32.86 3.17 -6.84
C ASP A 92 33.49 1.82 -7.21
N LYS A 93 33.04 0.72 -6.60
CA LYS A 93 33.51 -0.65 -6.90
C LYS A 93 33.21 -1.08 -8.34
N SER A 94 32.12 -0.58 -8.93
CA SER A 94 31.74 -0.91 -10.31
C SER A 94 32.59 -0.20 -11.36
N GLY A 95 33.48 0.71 -10.96
CA GLY A 95 34.27 1.53 -11.88
C GLY A 95 33.41 2.45 -12.75
N GLY A 96 32.23 2.85 -12.26
CA GLY A 96 31.28 3.68 -13.01
C GLY A 96 30.35 2.92 -13.96
N THR A 97 30.36 1.58 -13.96
CA THR A 97 29.40 0.78 -14.74
C THR A 97 27.98 0.90 -14.17
N ILE A 98 27.86 0.95 -12.84
CA ILE A 98 26.61 1.24 -12.15
C ILE A 98 26.55 2.76 -11.97
N THR A 99 25.51 3.38 -12.52
CA THR A 99 25.24 4.82 -12.39
C THR A 99 24.08 5.06 -11.44
N GLN A 100 24.03 6.24 -10.83
CA GLN A 100 23.01 6.59 -9.83
C GLN A 100 21.61 6.70 -10.45
N ASN A 101 20.57 6.42 -9.64
CA ASN A 101 19.19 6.68 -10.00
C ASN A 101 18.94 8.18 -10.21
N PRO A 102 18.10 8.59 -11.18
CA PRO A 102 17.86 10.00 -11.45
C PRO A 102 17.44 10.81 -10.22
N GLY A 103 18.14 11.91 -9.95
CA GLY A 103 17.84 12.85 -8.86
C GLY A 103 18.50 12.58 -7.51
N TYR A 104 19.36 11.55 -7.42
CA TYR A 104 20.25 11.31 -6.28
C TYR A 104 21.70 11.67 -6.59
#